data_AF-A0A2G5IBC3-F1
#
_entry.id   AF-A0A2G5IBC3-F1
#
_cell.length_a   1.000
_cell.length_b   1.000
_cell.length_c   1.000
_cell.angle_alpha   90.00
_cell.angle_beta   90.00
_cell.angle_gamma   90.00
#
_symmetry.space_group_name_H-M   'P 1'
#
loop_
_entity.id
_entity.type
_entity.pdbx_description
1 polymer ?
#
loop_
_entity_poly.entity_id
_entity_poly.type
_entity_poly.pdbx_seq_one_letter_code
_entity_poly.pdbx_strand_id
1 'polypeptide(L)'
;MVAGLKEGINVGADFGLLVGQTATLANRDPLAGTFNLDDLRAHNFPIEHDVSLSRQDIYQGNNLVFNQNVFNEVLDFYEGMNAATIPVAAQTIWSRVETQRRLNPNTLIYGPRQLFLSLGETSLYLSVMGDPLTGVAPVSYVKSLFENERLPYEQGWQKSLLETNFVTLGAMIGQLVLNDAPDFARDLPNLNAGGLRDAFALRDPLTGIIGNATCGLLGTC
;
A
#
# COMPACT_ATOMS: atom_id res chain seq x y z
N MET A 1 11.10 -6.83 12.91
CA MET A 1 10.52 -5.91 11.90
C MET A 1 10.99 -4.47 12.05
N VAL A 2 10.67 -3.76 13.14
CA VAL A 2 11.00 -2.32 13.30
C VAL A 2 12.48 -1.99 13.03
N ALA A 3 13.42 -2.73 13.64
CA ALA A 3 14.85 -2.52 13.40
C ALA A 3 15.23 -2.70 11.92
N GLY A 4 14.75 -3.77 11.27
CA GLY A 4 15.01 -4.02 9.85
C GLY A 4 14.44 -2.92 8.92
N LEU A 5 13.24 -2.41 9.22
CA LEU A 5 12.64 -1.29 8.48
C LEU A 5 13.44 0.01 8.67
N LYS A 6 13.84 0.31 9.90
CA LYS A 6 14.61 1.52 10.22
C LYS A 6 16.02 1.47 9.63
N GLU A 7 16.72 0.36 9.78
CA GLU A 7 18.10 0.18 9.33
C GLU A 7 18.19 -0.02 7.83
N GLY A 8 17.28 -0.78 7.22
CA GLY A 8 17.29 -1.08 5.79
C GLY A 8 16.81 0.09 4.92
N ILE A 9 15.70 0.73 5.29
CA ILE A 9 14.98 1.68 4.41
C ILE A 9 14.52 2.97 5.10
N ASN A 10 14.95 3.22 6.35
CA ASN A 10 14.64 4.43 7.14
C ASN A 10 13.13 4.69 7.29
N VAL A 11 12.36 3.61 7.44
CA VAL A 11 10.96 3.70 7.85
C VAL A 11 10.91 3.88 9.37
N GLY A 12 10.10 4.84 9.82
CA GLY A 12 9.99 5.27 11.20
C GLY A 12 9.36 4.22 12.11
N ALA A 13 9.73 4.27 13.40
CA ALA A 13 9.22 3.34 14.40
C ALA A 13 7.71 3.52 14.65
N ASP A 14 7.17 4.72 14.42
CA ASP A 14 5.74 4.98 14.52
C ASP A 14 4.93 4.12 13.54
N PHE A 15 5.32 4.12 12.26
CA PHE A 15 4.73 3.30 11.21
C PHE A 15 5.08 1.83 11.38
N GLY A 16 6.38 1.53 11.52
CA GLY A 16 6.87 0.15 11.58
C GLY A 16 6.34 -0.65 12.77
N LEU A 17 6.10 -0.02 13.92
CA LEU A 17 5.52 -0.69 15.08
C LEU A 17 4.04 -1.04 14.85
N LEU A 18 3.25 -0.09 14.35
CA LEU A 18 1.82 -0.33 14.12
C LEU A 18 1.62 -1.41 13.06
N VAL A 19 2.26 -1.27 11.89
CA VAL A 19 2.14 -2.28 10.82
C VAL A 19 2.65 -3.64 11.29
N GLY A 20 3.72 -3.68 12.07
CA GLY A 20 4.23 -4.94 12.63
C GLY A 20 3.30 -5.60 13.64
N GLN A 21 2.61 -4.83 14.47
CA GLN A 21 1.57 -5.34 15.38
C GLN A 21 0.35 -5.83 14.60
N THR A 22 -0.08 -5.10 13.57
CA THR A 22 -1.19 -5.51 12.71
C THR A 22 -0.85 -6.80 11.95
N ALA A 23 0.39 -6.94 11.47
CA ALA A 23 0.87 -8.12 10.77
C ALA A 23 0.82 -9.41 11.62
N THR A 24 0.99 -9.34 12.95
CA THR A 24 0.87 -10.55 13.79
C THR A 24 -0.54 -11.13 13.81
N LEU A 25 -1.56 -10.33 13.49
CA LEU A 25 -2.96 -10.78 13.40
C LEU A 25 -3.22 -11.66 12.17
N ALA A 26 -2.29 -11.70 11.21
CA ALA A 26 -2.37 -12.60 10.06
C ALA A 26 -2.04 -14.05 10.43
N ASN A 27 -1.36 -14.27 11.57
CA ASN A 27 -1.03 -15.61 12.03
C ASN A 27 -2.30 -16.33 12.47
N ARG A 28 -2.45 -17.59 12.03
CA ARG A 28 -3.57 -18.46 12.43
C ARG A 28 -3.58 -18.79 13.92
N ASP A 29 -2.42 -18.73 14.58
CA ASP A 29 -2.32 -18.77 16.04
C ASP A 29 -2.29 -17.34 16.60
N PRO A 30 -3.41 -16.87 17.19
CA PRO A 30 -3.50 -15.50 17.72
C PRO A 30 -2.58 -15.25 18.92
N LEU A 31 -2.00 -16.29 19.52
CA LEU A 31 -1.09 -16.19 20.67
C LEU A 31 0.39 -16.22 20.27
N ALA A 32 0.71 -16.45 19.00
CA ALA A 32 2.09 -16.62 18.55
C ALA A 32 2.95 -15.35 18.70
N GLY A 33 2.33 -14.16 18.70
CA GLY A 33 3.03 -12.87 18.78
C GLY A 33 4.02 -12.60 17.63
N THR A 34 3.96 -13.41 16.58
CA THR A 34 4.86 -13.44 15.41
C THR A 34 4.04 -13.81 14.17
N PHE A 35 4.59 -13.62 12.98
CA PHE A 35 3.98 -14.03 11.71
C PHE A 35 5.07 -14.48 10.74
N ASN A 36 4.71 -15.35 9.81
CA ASN A 36 5.49 -15.60 8.60
C ASN A 36 5.04 -14.64 7.51
N LEU A 37 5.92 -14.30 6.56
CA LEU A 37 5.55 -13.38 5.47
C LEU A 37 4.38 -13.93 4.63
N ASP A 38 4.30 -15.24 4.44
CA ASP A 38 3.20 -15.89 3.74
C ASP A 38 1.85 -15.76 4.47
N ASP A 39 1.83 -15.51 5.78
CA ASP A 39 0.59 -15.29 6.53
C ASP A 39 -0.10 -14.00 6.06
N LEU A 40 0.68 -13.01 5.61
CA LEU A 40 0.17 -11.69 5.19
C LEU A 40 -0.71 -11.73 3.94
N ARG A 41 -0.76 -12.86 3.22
CA ARG A 41 -1.65 -13.05 2.07
C ARG A 41 -3.12 -13.24 2.43
N ALA A 42 -3.42 -13.37 3.73
CA ALA A 42 -4.77 -13.60 4.21
C ALA A 42 -5.70 -12.49 3.70
N HIS A 43 -6.71 -12.91 2.94
CA HIS A 43 -7.44 -11.97 2.09
C HIS A 43 -8.26 -10.97 2.90
N ASN A 44 -8.11 -9.68 2.58
CA ASN A 44 -8.74 -8.55 3.26
C ASN A 44 -8.48 -8.41 4.77
N PHE A 45 -7.66 -9.29 5.35
CA PHE A 45 -7.37 -9.24 6.76
C PHE A 45 -6.00 -9.84 7.11
N PRO A 46 -5.14 -9.11 7.85
CA PRO A 46 -5.34 -7.77 8.35
C PRO A 46 -4.84 -6.68 7.39
N ILE A 47 -4.12 -7.00 6.31
CA ILE A 47 -3.47 -5.99 5.45
C ILE A 47 -3.78 -6.20 3.98
N GLU A 48 -3.61 -7.42 3.45
CA GLU A 48 -3.85 -7.68 2.01
C GLU A 48 -5.23 -7.20 1.58
N HIS A 49 -5.32 -6.69 0.36
CA HIS A 49 -6.57 -6.24 -0.24
C HIS A 49 -6.54 -6.34 -1.77
N ASP A 50 -7.74 -6.33 -2.37
CA ASP A 50 -7.93 -6.22 -3.82
C ASP A 50 -7.36 -4.91 -4.38
N VAL A 51 -7.20 -4.84 -5.70
CA VAL A 51 -6.67 -3.68 -6.45
C VAL A 51 -5.20 -3.42 -6.14
N SER A 52 -4.46 -4.49 -5.86
CA SER A 52 -3.00 -4.44 -5.77
C SER A 52 -2.36 -3.92 -7.08
N LEU A 53 -1.21 -3.25 -6.95
CA LEU A 53 -0.44 -2.71 -8.08
C LEU A 53 0.36 -3.79 -8.84
N SER A 54 0.62 -4.95 -8.22
CA SER A 54 1.49 -5.98 -8.81
C SER A 54 1.06 -7.42 -8.54
N ARG A 55 -0.06 -7.64 -7.85
CA ARG A 55 -0.62 -8.95 -7.52
C ARG A 55 -2.04 -9.03 -8.08
N GLN A 56 -2.50 -10.24 -8.38
CA GLN A 56 -3.91 -10.44 -8.79
C GLN A 56 -4.81 -10.40 -7.57
N ASP A 57 -6.04 -9.92 -7.74
CA ASP A 57 -7.10 -10.05 -6.73
C ASP A 57 -7.38 -11.54 -6.47
N ILE A 58 -7.78 -11.92 -5.25
CA ILE A 58 -7.89 -13.34 -4.87
C ILE A 58 -8.86 -14.12 -5.76
N TYR A 59 -9.93 -13.47 -6.22
CA TYR A 59 -10.95 -14.07 -7.08
C TYR A 59 -10.54 -14.15 -8.56
N GLN A 60 -9.40 -13.56 -8.92
CA GLN A 60 -8.81 -13.61 -10.26
C GLN A 60 -7.59 -14.54 -10.34
N GLY A 61 -6.95 -14.87 -9.22
CA GLY A 61 -5.77 -15.73 -9.23
C GLY A 61 -4.95 -15.68 -7.95
N ASN A 62 -3.65 -15.48 -8.09
CA ASN A 62 -2.70 -15.53 -6.98
C ASN A 62 -2.42 -14.14 -6.41
N ASN A 63 -2.85 -13.92 -5.17
CA ASN A 63 -2.69 -12.66 -4.44
C ASN A 63 -1.36 -12.49 -3.68
N LEU A 64 -0.44 -13.45 -3.78
CA LEU A 64 0.85 -13.40 -3.08
C LEU A 64 2.00 -13.09 -4.05
N VAL A 65 2.04 -13.78 -5.19
CA VAL A 65 3.20 -13.77 -6.09
C VAL A 65 3.14 -12.57 -7.04
N PHE A 66 4.28 -11.92 -7.26
CA PHE A 66 4.41 -10.87 -8.26
C PHE A 66 3.84 -11.31 -9.62
N ASN A 67 3.05 -10.44 -10.24
CA ASN A 67 2.40 -10.66 -11.52
C ASN A 67 2.79 -9.54 -12.49
N GLN A 68 3.62 -9.87 -13.48
CA GLN A 68 4.09 -8.91 -14.46
C GLN A 68 2.93 -8.29 -15.27
N ASN A 69 1.87 -9.04 -15.59
CA ASN A 69 0.77 -8.49 -16.37
C ASN A 69 0.01 -7.42 -15.59
N VAL A 70 -0.24 -7.64 -14.29
CA VAL A 70 -0.85 -6.62 -13.42
C VAL A 70 0.08 -5.42 -13.28
N PHE A 71 1.38 -5.65 -13.07
CA PHE A 71 2.34 -4.55 -12.92
C PHE A 71 2.56 -3.78 -14.24
N ASN A 72 2.40 -4.41 -15.40
CA ASN A 72 2.44 -3.71 -16.69
C ASN A 72 1.33 -2.66 -16.80
N GLU A 73 0.13 -2.90 -16.26
CA GLU A 73 -0.92 -1.88 -16.20
C GLU A 73 -0.47 -0.61 -15.45
N VAL A 74 0.47 -0.75 -14.52
CA VAL A 74 1.10 0.38 -13.80
C VAL A 74 2.26 0.96 -14.63
N LEU A 75 3.12 0.12 -15.21
CA LEU A 75 4.28 0.57 -15.99
C LEU A 75 3.90 1.31 -17.27
N ASP A 76 2.75 1.01 -17.87
CA ASP A 76 2.25 1.69 -19.07
C ASP A 76 2.08 3.20 -18.84
N PHE A 77 1.71 3.63 -17.62
CA PHE A 77 1.64 5.05 -17.25
C PHE A 77 3.01 5.73 -17.20
N TYR A 78 4.08 4.96 -17.07
CA TYR A 78 5.46 5.46 -16.96
C TYR A 78 6.27 5.25 -18.25
N GLU A 79 5.63 4.87 -19.36
CA GLU A 79 6.32 4.71 -20.64
C GLU A 79 7.03 6.01 -21.07
N GLY A 80 8.33 5.93 -21.35
CA GLY A 80 9.16 7.09 -21.69
C GLY A 80 9.49 8.02 -20.52
N MET A 81 9.06 7.71 -19.29
CA MET A 81 9.36 8.47 -18.09
C MET A 81 10.56 7.90 -17.32
N ASN A 82 11.36 8.79 -16.72
CA ASN A 82 12.47 8.39 -15.86
C ASN A 82 12.12 8.39 -14.37
N ALA A 83 11.02 9.05 -13.98
CA ALA A 83 10.61 9.20 -12.59
C ALA A 83 9.12 8.90 -12.41
N ALA A 84 8.82 8.11 -11.39
CA ALA A 84 7.50 7.96 -10.83
C ALA A 84 7.20 9.18 -9.95
N THR A 85 6.16 9.92 -10.29
CA THR A 85 5.71 11.13 -9.58
C THR A 85 4.32 10.91 -9.00
N ILE A 86 3.97 11.71 -7.99
CA ILE A 86 2.65 11.64 -7.34
C ILE A 86 1.48 11.70 -8.34
N PRO A 87 1.42 12.64 -9.32
CA PRO A 87 0.28 12.71 -10.23
C PRO A 87 0.09 11.42 -11.04
N VAL A 88 1.18 10.86 -11.57
CA VAL A 88 1.11 9.64 -12.37
C VAL A 88 0.83 8.42 -11.49
N ALA A 89 1.42 8.35 -10.30
CA ALA A 89 1.13 7.30 -9.33
C ALA A 89 -0.36 7.29 -8.92
N ALA A 90 -0.97 8.45 -8.69
CA ALA A 90 -2.40 8.55 -8.43
C ALA A 90 -3.23 7.96 -9.58
N GLN A 91 -2.90 8.30 -10.82
CA GLN A 91 -3.57 7.77 -12.01
C GLN A 91 -3.49 6.23 -12.09
N THR A 92 -2.36 5.64 -11.71
CA THR A 92 -2.22 4.16 -11.68
C THR A 92 -3.17 3.52 -10.69
N ILE A 93 -3.36 4.10 -9.49
CA ILE A 93 -4.34 3.59 -8.50
C ILE A 93 -5.75 3.66 -9.07
N TRP A 94 -6.13 4.82 -9.63
CA TRP A 94 -7.48 5.03 -10.15
C TRP A 94 -7.80 4.12 -11.33
N SER A 95 -6.84 3.93 -12.24
CA SER A 95 -6.96 3.01 -13.37
C SER A 95 -7.12 1.57 -12.90
N ARG A 96 -6.36 1.14 -11.88
CA ARG A 96 -6.50 -0.19 -11.28
C ARG A 96 -7.86 -0.38 -10.63
N VAL A 97 -8.36 0.61 -9.88
CA VAL A 97 -9.70 0.56 -9.26
C VAL A 97 -10.79 0.42 -10.34
N GLU A 98 -10.73 1.23 -11.40
CA GLU A 98 -11.70 1.16 -12.49
C GLU A 98 -11.65 -0.19 -13.20
N THR A 99 -10.45 -0.69 -13.49
CA THR A 99 -10.24 -1.99 -14.12
C THR A 99 -10.84 -3.11 -13.27
N GLN A 100 -10.58 -3.15 -11.96
CA GLN A 100 -11.11 -4.21 -11.10
C GLN A 100 -12.62 -4.10 -10.88
N ARG A 101 -13.19 -2.88 -10.80
CA ARG A 101 -14.65 -2.70 -10.75
C ARG A 101 -15.34 -3.27 -11.99
N ARG A 102 -14.71 -3.16 -13.16
CA ARG A 102 -15.23 -3.72 -14.41
C ARG A 102 -15.06 -5.23 -14.51
N LEU A 103 -13.92 -5.77 -14.06
CA LEU A 103 -13.60 -7.20 -14.18
C LEU A 103 -14.27 -8.06 -13.10
N ASN A 104 -14.44 -7.54 -11.89
CA ASN A 104 -14.90 -8.29 -10.71
C ASN A 104 -16.11 -7.65 -10.02
N PRO A 105 -17.18 -7.24 -10.73
CA PRO A 105 -18.23 -6.38 -10.16
C PRO A 105 -18.98 -6.99 -8.96
N ASN A 106 -18.97 -8.32 -8.82
CA ASN A 106 -19.69 -9.04 -7.76
C ASN A 106 -18.80 -9.57 -6.63
N THR A 107 -17.47 -9.53 -6.81
CA THR A 107 -16.51 -10.14 -5.87
C THR A 107 -15.46 -9.15 -5.38
N LEU A 108 -15.36 -7.97 -5.99
CA LEU A 108 -14.42 -6.93 -5.58
C LEU A 108 -14.74 -6.41 -4.18
N ILE A 109 -13.75 -6.43 -3.30
CA ILE A 109 -13.81 -5.83 -1.97
C ILE A 109 -12.84 -4.65 -1.94
N TYR A 110 -13.37 -3.45 -2.20
CA TYR A 110 -12.56 -2.22 -2.23
C TYR A 110 -13.34 -1.03 -1.68
N GLY A 111 -13.27 -0.85 -0.36
CA GLY A 111 -13.90 0.23 0.38
C GLY A 111 -12.92 1.31 0.84
N PRO A 112 -13.36 2.21 1.75
CA PRO A 112 -12.52 3.26 2.31
C PRO A 112 -11.21 2.74 2.91
N ARG A 113 -11.27 1.61 3.64
CA ARG A 113 -10.09 1.00 4.25
C ARG A 113 -9.05 0.58 3.21
N GLN A 114 -9.46 -0.20 2.20
CA GLN A 114 -8.58 -0.63 1.11
C GLN A 114 -7.99 0.58 0.37
N LEU A 115 -8.77 1.64 0.18
CA LEU A 115 -8.26 2.86 -0.42
C LEU A 115 -7.14 3.51 0.42
N PHE A 116 -7.30 3.60 1.74
CA PHE A 116 -6.24 4.10 2.62
C PHE A 116 -4.96 3.25 2.55
N LEU A 117 -5.10 1.93 2.45
CA LEU A 117 -3.97 1.01 2.29
C LEU A 117 -3.27 1.23 0.94
N SER A 118 -4.01 1.23 -0.18
CA SER A 118 -3.46 1.51 -1.52
C SER A 118 -2.72 2.86 -1.60
N LEU A 119 -3.30 3.92 -1.05
CA LEU A 119 -2.69 5.25 -1.00
C LEU A 119 -1.43 5.25 -0.12
N GLY A 120 -1.48 4.56 1.01
CA GLY A 120 -0.34 4.38 1.92
C GLY A 120 0.81 3.61 1.27
N GLU A 121 0.53 2.49 0.63
CA GLU A 121 1.51 1.64 -0.06
C GLU A 121 2.14 2.35 -1.26
N THR A 122 1.35 3.11 -2.00
CA THR A 122 1.86 3.98 -3.08
C THR A 122 2.80 5.04 -2.52
N SER A 123 2.40 5.68 -1.42
CA SER A 123 3.25 6.66 -0.74
C SER A 123 4.53 6.02 -0.19
N LEU A 124 4.47 4.78 0.31
CA LEU A 124 5.63 4.05 0.82
C LEU A 124 6.67 3.81 -0.26
N TYR A 125 6.31 3.27 -1.42
CA TYR A 125 7.32 3.00 -2.45
C TYR A 125 7.91 4.29 -3.02
N LEU A 126 7.11 5.35 -3.23
CA LEU A 126 7.61 6.65 -3.69
C LEU A 126 8.56 7.28 -2.67
N SER A 127 8.25 7.14 -1.38
CA SER A 127 9.08 7.64 -0.28
C SER A 127 10.39 6.87 -0.14
N VAL A 128 10.33 5.53 -0.17
CA VAL A 128 11.48 4.65 0.09
C VAL A 128 12.39 4.53 -1.14
N MET A 129 11.84 4.45 -2.35
CA MET A 129 12.62 4.42 -3.59
C MET A 129 12.98 5.82 -4.09
N GLY A 130 12.50 6.88 -3.44
CA GLY A 130 12.71 8.25 -3.88
C GLY A 130 12.98 9.15 -2.70
N ASP A 131 12.08 10.10 -2.48
CA ASP A 131 12.19 11.11 -1.44
C ASP A 131 10.87 11.24 -0.65
N PRO A 132 10.91 11.14 0.69
CA PRO A 132 9.71 11.19 1.53
C PRO A 132 8.91 12.50 1.49
N LEU A 133 9.49 13.61 1.01
CA LEU A 133 8.82 14.91 0.95
C LEU A 133 8.26 15.19 -0.44
N THR A 134 9.01 14.86 -1.49
CA THR A 134 8.60 15.15 -2.87
C THR A 134 7.75 14.03 -3.48
N GLY A 135 7.86 12.79 -3.00
CA GLY A 135 7.18 11.63 -3.58
C GLY A 135 7.60 11.35 -5.02
N VAL A 136 8.86 11.62 -5.35
CA VAL A 136 9.44 11.35 -6.66
C VAL A 136 10.50 10.27 -6.53
N ALA A 137 10.34 9.17 -7.27
CA ALA A 137 11.28 8.04 -7.28
C ALA A 137 11.69 7.72 -8.73
N PRO A 138 12.95 7.34 -9.02
CA PRO A 138 13.33 6.83 -10.33
C PRO A 138 12.49 5.59 -10.70
N VAL A 139 11.94 5.54 -11.92
CA VAL A 139 11.12 4.39 -12.38
C VAL A 139 11.92 3.09 -12.31
N SER A 140 13.22 3.13 -12.62
CA SER A 140 14.09 1.96 -12.53
C SER A 140 14.23 1.42 -11.11
N TYR A 141 14.12 2.28 -10.08
CA TYR A 141 14.17 1.84 -8.69
C TYR A 141 12.85 1.18 -8.28
N VAL A 142 11.72 1.77 -8.69
CA VAL A 142 10.39 1.19 -8.49
C VAL A 142 10.32 -0.19 -9.16
N LYS A 143 10.80 -0.32 -10.40
CA LYS A 143 10.88 -1.62 -11.09
C LYS A 143 11.74 -2.63 -10.33
N SER A 144 12.91 -2.23 -9.84
CA SER A 144 13.75 -3.13 -9.03
C SER A 144 13.02 -3.63 -7.78
N LEU A 145 12.31 -2.74 -7.08
CA LEU A 145 11.55 -3.11 -5.90
C LEU A 145 10.44 -4.12 -6.22
N PHE A 146 9.65 -3.90 -7.27
CA PHE A 146 8.51 -4.76 -7.59
C PHE A 146 8.91 -6.06 -8.31
N GLU A 147 9.76 -5.97 -9.33
CA GLU A 147 10.10 -7.12 -10.19
C GLU A 147 11.15 -8.03 -9.54
N ASN A 148 12.03 -7.49 -8.70
CA ASN A 148 13.16 -8.22 -8.13
C ASN A 148 13.16 -8.26 -6.59
N GLU A 149 12.21 -7.58 -5.94
CA GLU A 149 12.14 -7.45 -4.47
C GLU A 149 13.49 -7.01 -3.88
N ARG A 150 14.18 -6.10 -4.60
CA ARG A 150 15.58 -5.73 -4.33
C ARG A 150 15.81 -4.22 -4.29
N LEU A 151 16.59 -3.79 -3.30
CA LEU A 151 17.13 -2.44 -3.21
C LEU A 151 18.23 -2.24 -4.30
N PRO A 152 18.06 -1.28 -5.23
CA PRO A 152 18.92 -1.14 -6.41
C PRO A 152 20.18 -0.32 -6.12
N TYR A 153 21.01 -0.78 -5.19
CA TYR A 153 22.27 -0.11 -4.82
C TYR A 153 23.18 0.10 -6.02
N GLU A 154 23.24 -0.86 -6.94
CA GLU A 154 24.02 -0.78 -8.19
C GLU A 154 23.56 0.32 -9.15
N GLN A 155 22.31 0.78 -9.01
CA GLN A 155 21.77 1.90 -9.79
C GLN A 155 21.96 3.25 -9.07
N GLY A 156 22.55 3.25 -7.88
CA GLY A 156 22.78 4.44 -7.07
C GLY A 156 21.71 4.70 -6.01
N TRP A 157 20.78 3.76 -5.77
CA TRP A 157 19.84 3.93 -4.67
C TRP A 157 20.58 3.96 -3.34
N GLN A 158 20.17 4.91 -2.50
CA GLN A 158 20.62 5.02 -1.12
C GLN A 158 19.41 5.23 -0.24
N LYS A 159 19.48 4.65 0.96
CA LYS A 159 18.48 4.89 1.99
C LYS A 159 18.38 6.39 2.28
N SER A 160 17.17 6.95 2.21
CA SER A 160 16.95 8.36 2.50
C SER A 160 17.39 8.74 3.92
N LEU A 161 17.94 9.94 4.08
CA LEU A 161 18.24 10.52 5.40
C LEU A 161 16.97 11.01 6.10
N LEU A 162 15.93 11.33 5.34
CA LEU A 162 14.61 11.68 5.85
C LEU A 162 13.84 10.40 6.13
N GLU A 163 13.15 10.38 7.26
CA GLU A 163 12.39 9.22 7.69
C GLU A 163 11.07 9.12 6.92
N THR A 164 10.74 7.92 6.45
CA THR A 164 9.39 7.59 5.99
C THR A 164 8.53 7.22 7.19
N ASN A 165 7.55 8.06 7.55
CA ASN A 165 6.71 7.87 8.74
C ASN A 165 5.25 8.29 8.49
N PHE A 166 4.37 8.17 9.49
CA PHE A 166 2.96 8.50 9.28
C PHE A 166 2.74 9.94 8.81
N VAL A 167 3.58 10.89 9.25
CA VAL A 167 3.45 12.30 8.86
C VAL A 167 3.82 12.50 7.40
N THR A 168 4.97 11.98 6.96
CA THR A 168 5.41 12.13 5.55
C THR A 168 4.47 11.39 4.61
N LEU A 169 4.04 10.17 4.97
CA LEU A 169 3.06 9.39 4.21
C LEU A 169 1.71 10.10 4.16
N GLY A 170 1.23 10.62 5.30
CA GLY A 170 -0.04 11.35 5.35
C GLY A 170 -0.05 12.60 4.47
N ALA A 171 1.06 13.34 4.41
CA ALA A 171 1.20 14.48 3.51
C ALA A 171 1.15 14.04 2.04
N MET A 172 1.83 12.95 1.69
CA MET A 172 1.85 12.39 0.33
C MET A 172 0.48 11.83 -0.09
N ILE A 173 -0.24 11.16 0.81
CA ILE A 173 -1.64 10.73 0.60
C ILE A 173 -2.53 11.91 0.23
N GLY A 174 -2.40 13.02 0.97
CA GLY A 174 -3.14 14.25 0.64
C GLY A 174 -2.87 14.73 -0.78
N GLN A 175 -1.62 14.65 -1.25
CA GLN A 175 -1.26 14.99 -2.62
C GLN A 175 -1.82 13.99 -3.65
N LEU A 176 -1.75 12.68 -3.38
CA LEU A 176 -2.30 11.65 -4.27
C LEU A 176 -3.80 11.86 -4.53
N VAL A 177 -4.56 12.21 -3.50
CA VAL A 177 -6.01 12.46 -3.62
C VAL A 177 -6.31 13.74 -4.40
N LEU A 178 -5.46 14.76 -4.31
CA LEU A 178 -5.65 16.00 -5.06
C LEU A 178 -5.39 15.83 -6.58
N ASN A 179 -4.83 14.69 -7.01
CA ASN A 179 -4.54 14.39 -8.42
C ASN A 179 -5.61 13.46 -9.00
N ASP A 180 -6.65 14.05 -9.60
CA ASP A 180 -7.71 13.39 -10.38
C ASP A 180 -8.43 12.25 -9.66
N ALA A 181 -8.61 12.35 -8.33
CA ALA A 181 -9.31 11.33 -7.58
C ALA A 181 -10.78 11.20 -8.02
N PRO A 182 -11.30 9.97 -8.15
CA PRO A 182 -12.72 9.73 -8.40
C PRO A 182 -13.57 10.20 -7.22
N ASP A 183 -14.87 10.46 -7.44
CA ASP A 183 -15.78 11.04 -6.43
C ASP A 183 -15.75 10.25 -5.11
N PHE A 184 -15.79 8.92 -5.19
CA PHE A 184 -15.78 8.05 -4.01
C PHE A 184 -14.55 8.24 -3.10
N ALA A 185 -13.42 8.69 -3.66
CA ALA A 185 -12.20 8.98 -2.91
C ALA A 185 -12.21 10.42 -2.38
N ARG A 186 -12.69 11.39 -3.18
CA ARG A 186 -12.79 12.81 -2.79
C ARG A 186 -13.72 13.05 -1.61
N ASP A 187 -14.76 12.22 -1.50
CA ASP A 187 -15.77 12.37 -0.45
C ASP A 187 -15.35 11.76 0.90
N LEU A 188 -14.21 11.07 0.98
CA LEU A 188 -13.74 10.49 2.23
C LEU A 188 -13.10 11.57 3.13
N PRO A 189 -13.54 11.71 4.39
CA PRO A 189 -12.85 12.54 5.36
C PRO A 189 -11.47 11.98 5.72
N ASN A 190 -10.60 12.85 6.23
CA ASN A 190 -9.35 12.47 6.90
C ASN A 190 -8.34 11.67 6.04
N LEU A 191 -8.21 11.98 4.75
CA LEU A 191 -7.17 11.44 3.86
C LEU A 191 -5.77 11.98 4.21
N ASN A 192 -5.30 11.59 5.39
CA ASN A 192 -4.09 12.08 6.05
C ASN A 192 -3.47 10.98 6.93
N ALA A 193 -2.47 11.35 7.73
CA ALA A 193 -1.76 10.45 8.62
C ALA A 193 -2.67 9.72 9.63
N GLY A 194 -3.74 10.37 10.09
CA GLY A 194 -4.71 9.81 11.03
C GLY A 194 -5.54 8.71 10.40
N GLY A 195 -6.14 8.96 9.25
CA GLY A 195 -6.91 7.94 8.52
C GLY A 195 -6.06 6.73 8.11
N LEU A 196 -4.79 6.96 7.71
CA LEU A 196 -3.85 5.86 7.45
C LEU A 196 -3.57 5.03 8.71
N ARG A 197 -3.34 5.70 9.86
CA ARG A 197 -3.15 5.03 11.14
C ARG A 197 -4.38 4.20 11.53
N ASP A 198 -5.57 4.73 11.33
CA ASP A 198 -6.82 4.02 11.63
C ASP A 198 -6.98 2.77 10.75
N ALA A 199 -6.70 2.87 9.45
CA ALA A 199 -6.76 1.74 8.52
C ALA A 199 -5.85 0.57 8.94
N PHE A 200 -4.61 0.87 9.35
CA PHE A 200 -3.68 -0.13 9.90
C PHE A 200 -4.07 -0.60 11.30
N ALA A 201 -4.65 0.25 12.13
CA ALA A 201 -5.16 -0.11 13.46
C ALA A 201 -6.47 -0.91 13.42
N LEU A 202 -6.93 -1.32 12.23
CA LEU A 202 -8.21 -2.00 12.00
C LEU A 202 -9.40 -1.22 12.55
N ARG A 203 -9.29 0.11 12.54
CA ARG A 203 -10.39 1.04 12.79
C ARG A 203 -10.95 1.47 11.46
N ASP A 204 -12.27 1.55 11.37
CA ASP A 204 -12.94 2.15 10.24
C ASP A 204 -12.42 3.59 10.07
N PRO A 205 -11.79 3.95 8.94
CA PRO A 205 -11.13 5.25 8.80
C PRO A 205 -12.11 6.45 8.77
N LEU A 206 -13.41 6.20 8.64
CA LEU A 206 -14.44 7.24 8.61
C LEU A 206 -15.00 7.52 10.01
N THR A 207 -15.12 6.49 10.83
CA THR A 207 -15.78 6.54 12.14
C THR A 207 -14.81 6.37 13.32
N GLY A 208 -13.61 5.85 13.09
CA GLY A 208 -12.62 5.51 14.13
C GLY A 208 -12.99 4.29 14.98
N ILE A 209 -14.11 3.63 14.68
CA ILE A 209 -14.62 2.46 15.40
C ILE A 209 -13.85 1.22 14.95
N ILE A 210 -13.42 0.38 15.90
CA ILE A 210 -12.75 -0.89 15.60
C ILE A 210 -13.67 -1.76 14.74
N GLY A 211 -13.17 -2.20 13.57
CA GLY A 211 -13.90 -3.08 12.68
C GLY A 211 -14.30 -4.38 13.37
N ASN A 212 -15.45 -4.95 12.99
CA ASN A 212 -15.93 -6.20 13.58
C ASN A 212 -14.91 -7.32 13.31
N ALA A 213 -14.29 -7.87 14.35
CA ALA A 213 -13.33 -8.98 14.22
C ALA A 213 -13.90 -10.19 13.44
N THR A 214 -15.23 -10.34 13.41
CA THR A 214 -15.93 -11.35 12.63
C THR A 214 -15.76 -11.16 11.12
N CYS A 215 -15.76 -9.92 10.60
CA CYS A 215 -15.51 -9.72 9.16
C CYS A 215 -14.07 -10.07 8.78
N GLY A 216 -13.12 -9.87 9.70
CA GLY A 216 -11.72 -10.21 9.48
C GLY A 216 -11.50 -11.71 9.41
N LEU A 217 -12.16 -12.46 10.29
CA LEU A 217 -12.20 -13.92 10.27
C LEU A 217 -12.88 -14.48 9.01
N LEU A 218 -13.83 -13.74 8.43
CA LEU A 218 -14.58 -14.15 7.24
C LEU A 218 -13.99 -13.63 5.91
N GLY A 219 -12.96 -12.78 5.96
CA GLY A 219 -12.37 -12.14 4.77
C GLY A 219 -13.31 -11.15 4.08
N THR A 220 -14.24 -10.55 4.82
CA THR A 220 -15.28 -9.64 4.32
C THR A 220 -15.17 -8.22 4.86
N CYS A 221 -14.13 -7.93 5.65
CA CYS A 221 -13.67 -6.54 5.76
C CYS A 221 -12.85 -6.20 4.49
#